data_AF-A0A382SML7-F1
#
_entry.id   AF-A0A382SML7-F1
#
_cell.length_a   1.000
_cell.length_b   1.000
_cell.length_c   1.000
_cell.angle_alpha   90.00
_cell.angle_beta   90.00
_cell.angle_gamma   90.00
#
_symmetry.space_group_name_H-M   'P 1'
#
loop_
_entity.id
_entity.type
_entity.pdbx_description
1 polymer ?
#
loop_
_entity_poly.entity_id
_entity_poly.type
_entity_poly.pdbx_seq_one_letter_code
_entity_poly.pdbx_strand_id
1 'polypeptide(L)'
;MIKAKLDRGLRLLPVALLLASVALRVYEPAPVERLRLSVFDQYQALKPRESTELPVRILDIDEKSLQRFGQWPWPRIRLAQIIDLLSESGAAAVLLDVLISEPDRLSPSQLAKMLPDEPGFAAARETLSQQIDFDESLAMSAGQANTVIGFVLSRDPAGRMPSPKAGIVQAGDEPWSFLPSF
;
A
#
# COMPACT_ATOMS: atom_id res chain seq x y z
N MET A 1 -38.89 43.52 -36.65
CA MET A 1 -38.48 42.08 -36.67
C MET A 1 -37.10 41.78 -36.04
N ILE A 2 -36.21 42.77 -35.86
CA ILE A 2 -34.83 42.53 -35.36
C ILE A 2 -34.78 42.35 -33.82
N LYS A 3 -35.58 43.11 -33.04
CA LYS A 3 -35.65 42.98 -31.56
C LYS A 3 -36.08 41.59 -31.07
N ALA A 4 -37.07 40.97 -31.73
CA ALA A 4 -37.59 39.65 -31.34
C ALA A 4 -36.62 38.48 -31.63
N LYS A 5 -35.60 38.69 -32.48
CA LYS A 5 -34.49 37.74 -32.68
C LYS A 5 -33.38 37.95 -31.64
N LEU A 6 -33.13 39.21 -31.25
CA LEU A 6 -32.16 39.58 -30.22
C LEU A 6 -32.57 39.07 -28.83
N ASP A 7 -33.86 39.18 -28.47
CA ASP A 7 -34.40 38.64 -27.21
C ASP A 7 -34.38 37.11 -27.15
N ARG A 8 -34.50 36.43 -28.30
CA ARG A 8 -34.38 34.96 -28.37
C ARG A 8 -32.94 34.49 -28.25
N GLY A 9 -31.99 35.19 -28.86
CA GLY A 9 -30.56 34.90 -28.73
C GLY A 9 -30.06 35.10 -27.29
N LEU A 10 -30.53 36.14 -26.62
CA LEU A 10 -30.16 36.43 -25.23
C LEU A 10 -30.68 35.37 -24.23
N ARG A 11 -31.85 34.76 -24.52
CA ARG A 11 -32.41 33.66 -23.70
C ARG A 11 -31.66 32.34 -23.85
N LEU A 12 -30.97 32.11 -24.97
CA LEU A 12 -30.21 30.88 -25.23
C LEU A 12 -28.77 30.95 -24.68
N LEU A 13 -28.26 32.16 -24.42
CA LEU A 13 -26.94 32.40 -23.86
C LEU A 13 -26.64 31.64 -22.55
N PRO A 14 -27.52 31.61 -21.52
CA PRO A 14 -27.26 30.83 -20.31
C PRO A 14 -27.20 29.32 -20.58
N VAL A 15 -28.02 28.81 -21.50
CA VAL A 15 -28.00 27.38 -21.88
C VAL A 15 -26.71 27.04 -22.60
N ALA A 16 -26.26 27.89 -23.53
CA ALA A 16 -24.99 27.71 -24.22
C ALA A 16 -23.79 27.76 -23.26
N LEU A 17 -23.79 28.68 -22.30
CA LEU A 17 -22.76 28.79 -21.26
C LEU A 17 -22.73 27.53 -20.38
N LEU A 18 -23.90 27.03 -19.98
CA LEU A 18 -24.02 25.80 -19.18
C LEU A 18 -23.49 24.59 -19.96
N LEU A 19 -23.90 24.43 -21.22
CA LEU A 19 -23.41 23.34 -22.09
C LEU A 19 -21.90 23.42 -22.31
N ALA A 20 -21.35 24.62 -22.53
CA ALA A 20 -19.90 24.81 -22.66
C ALA A 20 -19.15 24.48 -21.35
N SER A 21 -19.72 24.86 -20.20
CA SER A 21 -19.14 24.55 -18.88
C SER A 21 -19.16 23.06 -18.59
N VAL A 22 -20.27 22.37 -18.92
CA VAL A 22 -20.39 20.91 -18.82
C VAL A 22 -19.40 20.24 -19.76
N ALA A 23 -19.30 20.68 -21.01
CA ALA A 23 -18.33 20.15 -21.97
C ALA A 23 -16.89 20.32 -21.49
N LEU A 24 -16.54 21.49 -20.93
CA LEU A 24 -15.22 21.76 -20.36
C LEU A 24 -14.93 20.87 -19.14
N ARG A 25 -15.96 20.56 -18.34
CA ARG A 25 -15.87 19.65 -17.19
C ARG A 25 -15.74 18.18 -17.61
N VAL A 26 -16.42 17.77 -18.68
CA VAL A 26 -16.35 16.40 -19.19
C VAL A 26 -15.06 16.14 -19.95
N TYR A 27 -14.58 17.12 -20.73
CA TYR A 27 -13.31 17.00 -21.46
C TYR A 27 -12.09 17.17 -20.56
N GLU A 28 -12.23 17.93 -19.47
CA GLU A 28 -11.23 18.21 -18.44
C GLU A 28 -9.81 18.44 -19.00
N PRO A 29 -9.59 19.48 -19.82
CA PRO A 29 -8.27 19.74 -20.38
C PRO A 29 -7.27 20.11 -19.28
N ALA A 30 -5.98 19.79 -19.48
CA ALA A 30 -4.94 19.94 -18.46
C ALA A 30 -4.92 21.28 -17.69
N PRO A 31 -5.18 22.46 -18.29
CA PRO A 31 -5.26 23.71 -17.51
C PRO A 31 -6.40 23.74 -16.49
N VAL A 32 -7.55 23.15 -16.82
CA VAL A 32 -8.74 23.08 -15.95
C VAL A 32 -8.50 22.10 -14.81
N GLU A 33 -7.93 20.95 -15.11
CA GLU A 33 -7.53 19.96 -14.10
C GLU A 33 -6.54 20.57 -13.08
N ARG A 34 -5.47 21.23 -13.57
CA ARG A 34 -4.49 21.89 -12.71
C ARG A 34 -5.11 22.97 -11.81
N LEU A 35 -6.02 23.78 -12.36
CA LEU A 35 -6.74 24.78 -11.56
C LEU A 35 -7.58 24.10 -10.47
N ARG A 36 -8.29 23.03 -10.81
CA ARG A 36 -9.11 22.27 -9.85
C ARG A 36 -8.25 21.68 -8.73
N LEU A 37 -7.15 21.03 -9.07
CA LEU A 37 -6.23 20.44 -8.09
C LEU A 37 -5.60 21.51 -7.19
N SER A 38 -5.16 22.65 -7.75
CA SER A 38 -4.62 23.76 -6.97
C SER A 38 -5.66 24.36 -6.00
N VAL A 39 -6.91 24.53 -6.44
CA VAL A 39 -8.00 24.99 -5.56
C VAL A 39 -8.27 23.98 -4.45
N PHE A 40 -8.24 22.68 -4.77
CA PHE A 40 -8.38 21.61 -3.79
C PHE A 40 -7.27 21.66 -2.74
N ASP A 41 -6.01 21.74 -3.15
CA ASP A 41 -4.86 21.84 -2.24
C ASP A 41 -4.96 23.07 -1.33
N GLN A 42 -5.38 24.21 -1.90
CA GLN A 42 -5.55 25.44 -1.13
C GLN A 42 -6.68 25.30 -0.09
N TYR A 43 -7.76 24.61 -0.42
CA TYR A 43 -8.84 24.32 0.52
C TYR A 43 -8.35 23.42 1.67
N GLN A 44 -7.56 22.39 1.37
CA GLN A 44 -6.97 21.50 2.39
C GLN A 44 -5.98 22.24 3.31
N ALA A 45 -5.26 23.25 2.79
CA ALA A 45 -4.38 24.09 3.59
C ALA A 45 -5.15 25.09 4.48
N LEU A 46 -6.24 25.67 3.97
CA LEU A 46 -7.06 26.65 4.70
C LEU A 46 -7.96 26.02 5.75
N LYS A 47 -8.46 24.81 5.47
CA LYS A 47 -9.33 24.05 6.37
C LYS A 47 -8.81 22.61 6.47
N PRO A 48 -7.66 22.41 7.13
CA PRO A 48 -7.14 21.06 7.35
C PRO A 48 -8.16 20.23 8.12
N ARG A 49 -8.19 18.93 7.83
CA ARG A 49 -9.03 17.99 8.56
C ARG A 49 -8.65 18.01 10.04
N GLU A 50 -9.64 18.08 10.91
CA GLU A 50 -9.42 17.98 12.36
C GLU A 50 -8.83 16.61 12.70
N SER A 51 -7.75 16.61 13.48
CA SER A 51 -7.13 15.38 13.98
C SER A 51 -8.13 14.70 14.91
N THR A 52 -8.68 13.57 14.46
CA THR A 52 -9.50 12.70 15.30
C THR A 52 -8.61 11.58 15.81
N GLU A 53 -8.75 11.22 17.08
CA GLU A 53 -8.10 10.03 17.63
C GLU A 53 -8.62 8.79 16.87
N LEU A 54 -7.79 8.29 15.95
CA LEU A 54 -8.05 7.04 15.24
C LEU A 54 -7.33 5.91 15.98
N PRO A 55 -7.91 4.70 16.06
CA PRO A 55 -7.27 3.52 16.64
C PRO A 55 -6.23 2.91 15.69
N VAL A 56 -5.55 3.75 14.89
CA VAL A 56 -4.54 3.36 13.92
C VAL A 56 -3.21 3.97 14.37
N ARG A 57 -2.15 3.17 14.35
CA ARG A 57 -0.79 3.62 14.63
C ARG A 57 0.08 3.23 13.45
N ILE A 58 0.85 4.18 12.94
CA ILE A 58 1.78 3.98 11.84
C ILE A 58 3.17 3.81 12.44
N LEU A 59 3.79 2.67 12.17
CA LEU A 59 5.18 2.41 12.51
C LEU A 59 6.01 2.59 11.25
N ASP A 60 6.84 3.63 11.24
CA ASP A 60 7.72 3.93 10.11
C ASP A 60 9.15 3.42 10.36
N ILE A 61 9.85 3.04 9.30
CA ILE A 61 11.26 2.67 9.33
C ILE A 61 12.07 3.92 8.99
N ASP A 62 12.29 4.74 10.02
CA ASP A 62 12.99 6.01 9.88
C ASP A 62 14.52 5.85 9.97
N GLU A 63 15.22 6.94 9.63
CA GLU A 63 16.69 7.01 9.68
C GLU A 63 17.24 6.69 11.07
N LYS A 64 16.56 7.08 12.15
CA LYS A 64 16.97 6.75 13.53
C LYS A 64 16.89 5.25 13.80
N SER A 65 15.84 4.60 13.30
CA SER A 65 15.66 3.16 13.40
C SER A 65 16.73 2.43 12.59
N LEU A 66 17.05 2.90 11.38
CA LEU A 66 18.13 2.33 10.57
C LEU A 66 19.51 2.50 11.22
N GLN A 67 19.78 3.64 11.84
CA GLN A 67 21.02 3.84 12.60
C GLN A 67 21.13 2.90 13.79
N ARG A 68 20.01 2.61 14.46
CA ARG A 68 19.99 1.73 15.64
C ARG A 68 20.03 0.24 15.29
N PHE A 69 19.31 -0.16 14.24
CA PHE A 69 19.06 -1.57 13.93
C PHE A 69 19.79 -2.06 12.68
N GLY A 70 20.43 -1.16 11.95
CA GLY A 70 21.13 -1.43 10.70
C GLY A 70 20.25 -1.21 9.48
N GLN A 71 20.88 -1.37 8.32
CA GLN A 71 20.27 -1.10 7.02
C GLN A 71 19.10 -2.03 6.72
N TRP A 72 18.07 -1.49 6.06
CA TRP A 72 16.99 -2.25 5.43
C TRP A 72 17.48 -2.93 4.12
N PRO A 73 17.02 -4.14 3.74
CA PRO A 73 16.00 -4.96 4.40
C PRO A 73 16.50 -5.65 5.66
N TRP A 74 15.68 -5.62 6.71
CA TRP A 74 15.97 -6.34 7.95
C TRP A 74 15.73 -7.85 7.81
N PRO A 75 16.38 -8.67 8.66
CA PRO A 75 16.06 -10.09 8.77
C PRO A 75 14.60 -10.30 9.19
N ARG A 76 13.97 -11.36 8.68
CA ARG A 76 12.56 -11.70 8.92
C ARG A 76 12.28 -12.00 10.38
N ILE A 77 13.28 -12.51 11.12
CA ILE A 77 13.19 -12.69 12.57
C ILE A 77 12.94 -11.37 13.32
N ARG A 78 13.47 -10.24 12.82
CA ARG A 78 13.20 -8.92 13.42
C ARG A 78 11.78 -8.47 13.14
N LEU A 79 11.28 -8.71 11.93
CA LEU A 79 9.89 -8.42 11.59
C LEU A 79 8.93 -9.26 12.46
N ALA A 80 9.27 -10.53 12.70
CA ALA A 80 8.52 -11.41 13.60
C ALA A 80 8.43 -10.80 15.01
N GLN A 81 9.58 -10.39 15.58
CA GLN A 81 9.65 -9.75 16.90
C GLN A 81 8.83 -8.45 16.98
N ILE A 82 8.82 -7.65 15.90
CA ILE A 82 7.99 -6.44 15.84
C ILE A 82 6.50 -6.80 15.87
N ILE A 83 6.10 -7.82 15.09
CA ILE A 83 4.71 -8.30 15.07
C ILE A 83 4.29 -8.79 16.45
N ASP A 84 5.12 -9.58 17.12
CA ASP A 84 4.85 -10.10 18.47
C ASP A 84 4.65 -8.95 19.46
N LEU A 85 5.56 -7.97 19.47
CA LEU A 85 5.48 -6.79 20.33
C LEU A 85 4.20 -5.98 20.07
N LEU A 86 3.80 -5.80 18.82
CA LEU A 86 2.58 -5.08 18.46
C LEU A 86 1.33 -5.85 18.92
N SER A 87 1.32 -7.17 18.75
CA SER A 87 0.24 -8.05 19.22
C SER A 87 0.11 -8.01 20.74
N GLU A 88 1.22 -8.13 21.47
CA GLU A 88 1.28 -8.02 22.93
C GLU A 88 0.83 -6.63 23.42
N SER A 89 1.08 -5.59 22.62
CA SER A 89 0.63 -4.23 22.90
C SER A 89 -0.86 -3.99 22.60
N GLY A 90 -1.60 -5.02 22.18
CA GLY A 90 -3.04 -4.97 21.95
C GLY A 90 -3.45 -4.54 20.54
N ALA A 91 -2.56 -4.65 19.54
CA ALA A 91 -2.94 -4.41 18.15
C ALA A 91 -3.98 -5.45 17.70
N ALA A 92 -5.16 -4.98 17.26
CA ALA A 92 -6.21 -5.86 16.75
C ALA A 92 -5.85 -6.54 15.41
N ALA A 93 -5.01 -5.88 14.61
CA ALA A 93 -4.42 -6.37 13.37
C ALA A 93 -3.11 -5.64 13.10
N VAL A 94 -2.19 -6.31 12.40
CA VAL A 94 -0.91 -5.73 11.97
C VAL A 94 -0.85 -5.75 10.44
N LEU A 95 -0.70 -4.59 9.80
CA LEU A 95 -0.51 -4.49 8.35
C LEU A 95 0.97 -4.29 8.05
N LEU A 96 1.54 -5.17 7.24
CA LEU A 96 2.87 -4.99 6.68
C LEU A 96 2.76 -4.39 5.28
N ASP A 97 3.12 -3.12 5.15
CA ASP A 97 3.22 -2.43 3.86
C ASP A 97 4.61 -2.62 3.22
N VAL A 98 5.03 -3.89 3.15
CA VAL A 98 6.27 -4.31 2.50
C VAL A 98 6.03 -5.63 1.78
N LEU A 99 6.62 -5.77 0.60
CA LEU A 99 6.54 -7.00 -0.17
C LEU A 99 7.64 -7.97 0.29
N ILE A 100 7.25 -9.20 0.63
CA ILE A 100 8.15 -10.27 1.08
C ILE A 100 8.04 -11.43 0.09
N SER A 101 8.72 -11.29 -1.06
CA SER A 101 8.63 -12.26 -2.17
C SER A 101 9.74 -13.31 -2.14
N GLU A 102 10.93 -12.93 -1.69
CA GLU A 102 12.11 -13.79 -1.67
C GLU A 102 12.42 -14.33 -0.26
N PRO A 103 12.99 -15.55 -0.16
CA PRO A 103 13.50 -16.07 1.09
C PRO A 103 14.50 -15.13 1.76
N ASP A 104 14.51 -15.11 3.09
CA ASP A 104 15.50 -14.35 3.84
C ASP A 104 16.90 -14.91 3.63
N ARG A 105 17.79 -14.08 3.08
CA ARG A 105 19.19 -14.41 2.82
C ARG A 105 19.99 -14.68 4.09
N LEU A 106 19.51 -14.18 5.23
CA LEU A 106 20.14 -14.35 6.54
C LEU A 106 19.52 -15.51 7.33
N SER A 107 18.54 -16.22 6.79
CA SER A 107 18.01 -17.44 7.40
C SER A 107 19.13 -18.48 7.61
N PRO A 108 19.13 -19.21 8.74
CA PRO A 108 20.09 -20.27 9.02
C PRO A 108 20.31 -21.24 7.86
N SER A 109 19.26 -21.70 7.19
CA SER A 109 19.39 -22.62 6.05
C SER A 109 20.10 -21.99 4.83
N GLN A 110 19.95 -20.69 4.60
CA GLN A 110 20.63 -19.97 3.53
C GLN A 110 22.09 -19.71 3.88
N LEU A 111 22.37 -19.33 5.12
CA LEU A 111 23.74 -19.17 5.62
C LEU A 111 24.52 -20.48 5.57
N ALA A 112 23.91 -21.61 5.93
CA ALA A 112 24.54 -22.93 5.84
C ALA A 112 24.98 -23.28 4.42
N LYS A 113 24.19 -22.89 3.41
CA LYS A 113 24.51 -23.09 1.98
C LYS A 113 25.63 -22.17 1.47
N MET A 114 25.86 -21.03 2.13
CA MET A 114 26.92 -20.10 1.76
C MET A 114 28.29 -20.47 2.33
N LEU A 115 28.35 -21.36 3.34
CA LEU A 115 29.60 -21.82 3.92
C LEU A 115 30.36 -22.78 2.97
N PRO A 116 31.71 -22.68 2.88
CA PRO A 116 32.50 -23.59 2.06
C PRO A 116 32.32 -25.05 2.47
N ASP A 117 32.38 -25.96 1.49
CA ASP A 117 32.27 -27.40 1.73
C ASP A 117 33.59 -28.03 2.21
N GLU A 118 34.06 -27.52 3.35
CA GLU A 118 35.30 -27.93 3.99
C GLU A 118 35.00 -28.52 5.38
N PRO A 119 35.79 -29.51 5.86
CA PRO A 119 35.57 -30.14 7.17
C PRO A 119 35.52 -29.13 8.32
N GLY A 120 36.26 -28.01 8.22
CA GLY A 120 36.30 -26.95 9.22
C GLY A 120 34.94 -26.25 9.45
N PHE A 121 34.01 -26.30 8.49
CA PHE A 121 32.68 -25.69 8.61
C PHE A 121 31.56 -26.72 8.86
N ALA A 122 31.87 -28.01 9.00
CA ALA A 122 30.87 -29.06 9.18
C ALA A 122 30.01 -28.83 10.44
N ALA A 123 30.64 -28.52 11.58
CA ALA A 123 29.93 -28.25 12.82
C ALA A 123 29.04 -26.99 12.74
N ALA A 124 29.50 -25.95 12.03
CA ALA A 124 28.72 -24.73 11.84
C ALA A 124 27.49 -24.97 10.96
N ARG A 125 27.63 -25.75 9.87
CA ARG A 125 26.50 -26.14 9.00
C ARG A 125 25.48 -26.98 9.74
N GLU A 126 25.92 -27.93 10.57
CA GLU A 126 25.04 -28.74 11.42
C GLU A 126 24.31 -27.88 12.47
N THR A 127 25.00 -26.90 13.06
CA THR A 127 24.35 -26.00 14.03
C THR A 127 23.29 -25.14 13.36
N LEU A 128 23.58 -24.62 12.15
CA LEU A 128 22.65 -23.78 11.40
C LEU A 128 21.45 -24.56 10.87
N SER A 129 21.62 -25.82 10.47
CA SER A 129 20.51 -26.67 9.99
C SER A 129 19.50 -27.03 11.09
N GLN A 130 19.91 -26.94 12.35
CA GLN A 130 19.03 -27.19 13.51
C GLN A 130 18.25 -25.97 13.98
N GLN A 131 18.54 -24.77 13.45
CA GLN A 131 17.83 -23.55 13.80
C GLN A 131 16.58 -23.36 12.93
N ILE A 132 15.56 -22.75 13.50
CA ILE A 132 14.34 -22.38 12.77
C ILE A 132 14.67 -21.27 11.77
N ASP A 133 14.17 -21.39 10.55
CA ASP A 133 14.37 -20.36 9.53
C ASP A 133 13.63 -19.07 9.89
N PHE A 134 14.18 -17.93 9.47
CA PHE A 134 13.61 -16.63 9.84
C PHE A 134 12.28 -16.37 9.14
N ASP A 135 12.09 -16.93 7.94
CA ASP A 135 10.80 -16.92 7.24
C ASP A 135 9.73 -17.72 8.01
N GLU A 136 10.11 -18.86 8.60
CA GLU A 136 9.21 -19.68 9.42
C GLU A 136 8.86 -18.97 10.73
N SER A 137 9.84 -18.32 11.35
CA SER A 137 9.61 -17.48 12.53
C SER A 137 8.63 -16.34 12.25
N LEU A 138 8.81 -15.64 11.12
CA LEU A 138 7.88 -14.60 10.70
C LEU A 138 6.48 -15.16 10.42
N ALA A 139 6.37 -16.31 9.76
CA ALA A 139 5.09 -16.94 9.49
C ALA A 139 4.34 -17.34 10.77
N MET A 140 5.05 -17.84 11.80
CA MET A 140 4.46 -18.16 13.10
C MET A 140 3.90 -16.91 13.79
N SER A 141 4.70 -15.85 13.93
CA SER A 141 4.26 -14.58 14.53
C SER A 141 3.10 -13.95 13.76
N ALA A 142 3.19 -13.91 12.44
CA ALA A 142 2.13 -13.35 11.58
C ALA A 142 0.81 -14.14 11.67
N GLY A 143 0.90 -15.47 11.80
CA GLY A 143 -0.25 -16.35 11.99
C GLY A 143 -0.98 -16.11 13.32
N GLN A 144 -0.28 -15.64 14.35
CA GLN A 144 -0.84 -15.38 15.67
C GLN A 144 -1.42 -13.95 15.80
N ALA A 145 -0.88 -12.97 15.08
CA ALA A 145 -1.16 -11.54 15.28
C ALA A 145 -2.18 -10.91 14.30
N ASN A 146 -3.07 -11.70 13.70
CA ASN A 146 -4.00 -11.24 12.65
C ASN A 146 -3.31 -10.36 11.58
N THR A 147 -2.15 -10.82 11.10
CA THR A 147 -1.33 -10.02 10.20
C THR A 147 -1.88 -10.02 8.78
N VAL A 148 -1.88 -8.85 8.17
CA VAL A 148 -2.23 -8.61 6.76
C VAL A 148 -0.95 -8.25 6.01
N ILE A 149 -0.73 -8.92 4.89
CA ILE A 149 0.42 -8.69 4.01
C ILE A 149 -0.06 -8.43 2.58
N GLY A 150 0.71 -7.65 1.84
CA GLY A 150 0.51 -7.49 0.40
C GLY A 150 0.99 -8.73 -0.38
N PHE A 151 0.36 -8.98 -1.52
CA PHE A 151 0.83 -9.96 -2.51
C PHE A 151 0.77 -9.36 -3.91
N VAL A 152 1.62 -9.86 -4.81
CA VAL A 152 1.67 -9.40 -6.20
C VAL A 152 0.84 -10.32 -7.09
N LEU A 153 0.03 -9.72 -7.97
CA LEU A 153 -0.64 -10.44 -9.04
C LEU A 153 0.38 -10.79 -10.13
N SER A 154 0.66 -12.08 -10.29
CA SER A 154 1.53 -12.59 -11.35
C SER A 154 0.72 -13.35 -12.40
N ARG A 155 1.18 -13.30 -13.65
CA ARG A 155 0.65 -14.16 -14.74
C ARG A 155 1.25 -15.57 -14.72
N ASP A 156 2.25 -15.81 -13.86
CA ASP A 156 2.88 -17.11 -13.71
C ASP A 156 1.96 -18.08 -12.95
N PRO A 157 1.54 -19.21 -13.55
CA PRO A 157 0.69 -20.20 -12.91
C PRO A 157 1.35 -20.94 -11.73
N ALA A 158 2.66 -20.76 -11.50
CA ALA A 158 3.37 -21.39 -10.38
C ALA A 158 3.01 -20.79 -9.00
N GLY A 159 2.33 -19.63 -8.96
CA GLY A 159 1.93 -18.98 -7.72
C GLY A 159 0.67 -19.58 -7.09
N ARG A 160 0.66 -19.74 -5.76
CA ARG A 160 -0.55 -20.09 -5.02
C ARG A 160 -1.39 -18.82 -4.81
N MET A 161 -2.58 -18.75 -5.39
CA MET A 161 -3.50 -17.66 -5.07
C MET A 161 -3.97 -17.77 -3.62
N PRO A 162 -4.00 -16.65 -2.87
CA PRO A 162 -4.54 -16.66 -1.51
C PRO A 162 -6.03 -17.01 -1.57
N SER A 163 -6.46 -17.86 -0.64
CA SER A 163 -7.89 -18.18 -0.51
C SER A 163 -8.63 -16.94 0.02
N PRO A 164 -9.68 -16.47 -0.66
CA PRO A 164 -10.46 -15.33 -0.18
C PRO A 164 -11.11 -15.68 1.16
N LYS A 165 -10.80 -14.90 2.20
CA LYS A 165 -11.37 -15.07 3.55
C LYS A 165 -12.74 -14.42 3.70
N ALA A 166 -13.09 -13.49 2.81
CA ALA A 166 -14.35 -12.77 2.79
C ALA A 166 -14.75 -12.40 1.35
N GLY A 167 -16.04 -12.11 1.15
CA GLY A 167 -16.53 -11.55 -0.11
C GLY A 167 -16.15 -10.07 -0.25
N ILE A 168 -16.04 -9.59 -1.48
CA ILE A 168 -15.86 -8.17 -1.78
C ILE A 168 -17.23 -7.51 -1.74
N VAL A 169 -17.38 -6.48 -0.90
CA VAL A 169 -18.56 -5.61 -0.90
C VAL A 169 -18.17 -4.30 -1.56
N GLN A 170 -18.87 -3.96 -2.64
CA GLN A 170 -18.74 -2.66 -3.30
C GLN A 170 -19.79 -1.71 -2.73
N ALA A 171 -19.35 -0.54 -2.26
CA ALA A 171 -20.22 0.52 -1.78
C ALA A 171 -19.90 1.81 -2.53
N GLY A 172 -20.94 2.50 -3.01
CA GLY A 172 -20.80 3.70 -3.83
C GLY A 172 -20.92 3.43 -5.34
N ASP A 173 -20.51 4.41 -6.14
CA ASP A 173 -20.55 4.34 -7.60
C ASP A 173 -19.53 3.35 -8.17
N GLU A 174 -19.75 2.91 -9.41
CA GLU A 174 -18.85 1.98 -10.10
C GLU A 174 -17.43 2.58 -10.26
N PRO A 175 -16.38 1.99 -9.64
CA PRO A 175 -15.04 2.57 -9.63
C PRO A 175 -14.39 2.53 -11.02
N TRP A 176 -14.81 1.60 -11.89
CA TRP A 176 -14.31 1.45 -13.25
C TRP A 176 -14.51 2.71 -14.12
N SER A 177 -15.51 3.54 -13.80
CA SER A 177 -15.75 4.81 -14.51
C SER A 177 -14.74 5.91 -14.15
N PHE A 178 -13.96 5.73 -13.09
CA PHE A 178 -13.00 6.73 -12.57
C PHE A 178 -11.53 6.27 -12.66
N LEU A 179 -11.29 5.00 -13.01
CA LEU A 179 -9.94 4.48 -13.20
C LEU A 179 -9.46 4.81 -14.63
N PRO A 180 -8.21 5.30 -14.81
CA PRO A 180 -7.65 5.48 -16.14
C PRO A 180 -7.58 4.14 -16.87
N SER A 181 -8.01 4.12 -18.14
CA SER A 181 -7.76 2.98 -19.02
C SER A 181 -6.31 3.06 -19.52
N PHE A 182 -5.47 2.13 -19.08
CA PHE A 182 -4.09 1.98 -19.56
C PHE A 182 -4.01 0.89 -20.64
#